data_AF-A0A1F1UQA0-F1
#
_entry.id   AF-A0A1F1UQA0-F1
#
_cell.length_a   1.000
_cell.length_b   1.000
_cell.length_c   1.000
_cell.angle_alpha   90.00
_cell.angle_beta   90.00
_cell.angle_gamma   90.00
#
_symmetry.space_group_name_H-M   'P 1'
#
loop_
_entity.id
_entity.type
_entity.pdbx_description
1 polymer ?
#
loop_
_entity_poly.entity_id
_entity_poly.type
_entity_poly.pdbx_seq_one_letter_code
_entity_poly.pdbx_strand_id
1 'polypeptide(L)'
;MTETRFKADIARGEKAAGLIWLSVGALISLLLEAVNLDTRIVGIAVPFTAVIAALFNAVLTKTAALWSDHLLVKLVPLIVWVVGFFVLLIALPARGAVVLPASPLTLLLLFAGLGGGVWPLFGRK
;
A
#
# COMPACT_ATOMS: atom_id res chain seq x y z
N MET A 1 31.87 -9.61 -7.73
CA MET A 1 31.00 -10.78 -7.99
C MET A 1 29.65 -10.49 -7.36
N THR A 2 28.61 -10.26 -8.15
CA THR A 2 27.25 -10.05 -7.64
C THR A 2 26.58 -11.42 -7.63
N GLU A 3 26.48 -12.06 -6.47
CA GLU A 3 25.68 -13.29 -6.33
C GLU A 3 24.21 -12.94 -6.55
N THR A 4 23.69 -13.20 -7.74
CA THR A 4 22.25 -13.24 -7.97
C THR A 4 21.71 -14.51 -7.36
N ARG A 5 21.27 -14.47 -6.10
CA ARG A 5 20.56 -15.60 -5.48
C ARG A 5 19.26 -15.88 -6.23
N PHE A 6 19.02 -17.14 -6.59
CA PHE A 6 17.74 -17.53 -7.17
C PHE A 6 16.65 -17.42 -6.10
N LYS A 7 15.42 -17.04 -6.49
CA LYS A 7 14.29 -16.93 -5.56
C LYS A 7 13.99 -18.24 -4.80
N ALA A 8 14.39 -19.38 -5.36
CA ALA A 8 14.27 -20.68 -4.74
C ALA A 8 15.17 -20.85 -3.50
N ASP A 9 16.29 -20.14 -3.45
CA ASP A 9 17.31 -20.27 -2.38
C ASP A 9 16.98 -19.43 -1.14
N ILE A 10 15.99 -18.53 -1.23
CA ILE A 10 15.56 -17.70 -0.10
C ILE A 10 14.74 -18.56 0.87
N ALA A 11 15.18 -18.61 2.13
CA ALA A 11 14.51 -19.37 3.18
C ALA A 11 13.04 -18.95 3.36
N ARG A 12 12.14 -19.92 3.58
CA ARG A 12 10.71 -19.66 3.77
C ARG A 12 10.42 -18.65 4.89
N GLY A 13 11.20 -18.69 5.97
CA GLY A 13 11.07 -17.76 7.10
C GLY A 13 11.38 -16.30 6.72
N GLU A 14 12.39 -16.08 5.87
CA GLU A 14 12.76 -14.75 5.40
C GLU A 14 11.69 -14.15 4.49
N LYS A 15 11.11 -14.98 3.60
CA LYS A 15 9.97 -14.57 2.75
C LYS A 15 8.77 -14.15 3.60
N ALA A 16 8.44 -14.92 4.63
CA ALA A 16 7.32 -14.62 5.52
C ALA A 16 7.57 -13.35 6.35
N ALA A 17 8.75 -13.22 6.96
CA ALA A 17 9.12 -12.03 7.73
C ALA A 17 9.11 -10.77 6.86
N GLY A 18 9.65 -10.85 5.64
CA GLY A 18 9.62 -9.76 4.67
C GLY A 18 8.18 -9.34 4.31
N LEU A 19 7.30 -10.30 4.00
CA LEU A 19 5.89 -10.01 3.69
C LEU A 19 5.13 -9.39 4.86
N ILE A 20 5.36 -9.87 6.08
CA ILE A 20 4.77 -9.29 7.29
C ILE A 20 5.20 -7.82 7.42
N TRP A 21 6.50 -7.55 7.28
CA TRP A 21 7.02 -6.19 7.38
C TRP A 21 6.49 -5.26 6.29
N LEU A 22 6.41 -5.73 5.04
CA LEU A 22 5.80 -4.96 3.96
C LEU A 22 4.33 -4.66 4.23
N SER A 23 3.61 -5.61 4.82
CA SER A 23 2.18 -5.45 5.16
C SER A 23 1.99 -4.43 6.29
N VAL A 24 2.85 -4.45 7.31
CA VAL A 24 2.89 -3.43 8.37
C VAL A 24 3.21 -2.05 7.77
N GLY A 25 4.22 -1.98 6.90
CA GLY A 25 4.54 -0.75 6.17
C GLY A 25 3.37 -0.21 5.37
N ALA A 26 2.59 -1.08 4.72
CA ALA A 26 1.38 -0.71 4.00
C ALA A 26 0.33 -0.07 4.91
N LEU A 27 0.08 -0.64 6.09
CA LEU A 27 -0.87 -0.07 7.06
C LEU A 27 -0.40 1.26 7.62
N ILE A 28 0.89 1.41 7.90
CA ILE A 28 1.45 2.69 8.36
C ILE A 28 1.31 3.75 7.26
N SER A 29 1.62 3.41 6.01
CA SER A 29 1.45 4.30 4.86
C SER A 29 0.01 4.77 4.73
N LEU A 30 -0.94 3.82 4.73
CA LEU A 30 -2.38 4.11 4.70
C LEU A 30 -2.78 5.09 5.81
N LEU A 31 -2.33 4.85 7.04
CA LEU A 31 -2.68 5.71 8.17
C LEU A 31 -2.15 7.13 7.96
N LEU A 32 -0.91 7.29 7.50
CA LEU A 32 -0.30 8.58 7.19
C LEU A 32 -1.04 9.30 6.03
N GLU A 33 -1.46 8.56 5.02
CA GLU A 33 -2.23 9.11 3.90
C GLU A 33 -3.62 9.57 4.35
N ALA A 34 -4.28 8.78 5.20
CA ALA A 34 -5.61 9.08 5.72
C ALA A 34 -5.61 10.31 6.64
N VAL A 35 -4.66 10.38 7.59
CA VAL A 35 -4.59 11.53 8.51
C VAL A 35 -4.17 12.83 7.84
N ASN A 36 -3.48 12.76 6.70
CA ASN A 36 -3.04 13.93 5.93
C ASN A 36 -3.91 14.17 4.67
N LEU A 37 -5.06 13.51 4.55
CA LEU A 37 -5.85 13.53 3.32
C LEU A 37 -6.41 14.93 2.98
N ASP A 38 -6.82 15.71 4.00
CA ASP A 38 -7.29 17.09 3.84
C ASP A 38 -6.17 18.12 4.10
N THR A 39 -4.90 17.73 4.00
CA THR A 39 -3.80 18.69 4.17
C THR A 39 -3.86 19.77 3.08
N ARG A 40 -3.99 21.02 3.52
CA ARG A 40 -4.10 22.21 2.67
C ARG A 40 -2.79 22.97 2.66
N ILE A 41 -2.28 23.25 1.47
CA ILE A 41 -1.09 24.07 1.26
C ILE A 41 -1.59 25.42 0.74
N VAL A 42 -1.39 26.50 1.51
CA VAL A 42 -1.84 27.86 1.16
C VAL A 42 -3.35 27.90 0.83
N GLY A 43 -4.16 27.17 1.60
CA GLY A 43 -5.63 27.13 1.43
C GLY A 43 -6.14 26.19 0.33
N ILE A 44 -5.26 25.64 -0.51
CA ILE A 44 -5.62 24.70 -1.58
C ILE A 44 -5.46 23.27 -1.06
N ALA A 45 -6.50 22.43 -1.22
CA ALA A 45 -6.40 21.01 -0.95
C ALA A 45 -5.51 20.34 -2.01
N VAL A 46 -4.39 19.77 -1.59
CA VAL A 46 -3.44 19.12 -2.51
C VAL A 46 -3.53 17.61 -2.31
N PRO A 47 -3.92 16.83 -3.33
CA PRO A 47 -4.08 15.37 -3.22
C PRO A 47 -2.73 14.63 -3.24
N PHE A 48 -1.70 15.16 -2.58
CA PHE A 48 -0.35 14.57 -2.62
C PHE A 48 -0.31 13.21 -1.92
N THR A 49 -1.16 12.98 -0.91
CA THR A 49 -1.26 11.69 -0.22
C THR A 49 -1.74 10.58 -1.14
N ALA A 50 -2.63 10.87 -2.11
CA ALA A 50 -3.05 9.89 -3.12
C ALA A 50 -1.87 9.51 -4.04
N VAL A 51 -1.02 10.47 -4.41
CA VAL A 51 0.20 10.20 -5.19
C VAL A 51 1.18 9.35 -4.38
N ILE A 52 1.37 9.68 -3.10
CA ILE A 52 2.21 8.89 -2.19
C ILE A 52 1.67 7.46 -2.07
N ALA A 53 0.37 7.27 -1.89
CA ALA A 53 -0.27 5.96 -1.82
C ALA A 53 0.01 5.12 -3.06
N ALA A 54 -0.07 5.72 -4.25
CA ALA A 54 0.25 5.04 -5.49
C ALA A 54 1.74 4.61 -5.53
N LEU A 55 2.65 5.53 -5.23
CA LEU A 55 4.09 5.25 -5.25
C LEU A 55 4.50 4.21 -4.21
N PHE A 56 3.98 4.32 -3.00
CA PHE A 56 4.31 3.42 -1.90
C PHE A 56 3.81 2.01 -2.18
N ASN A 57 2.56 1.85 -2.59
CA ASN A 57 2.02 0.55 -2.99
C ASN A 57 2.77 -0.05 -4.20
N ALA A 58 3.26 0.79 -5.12
CA ALA A 58 4.12 0.33 -6.21
C ALA A 58 5.44 -0.25 -5.70
N VAL A 59 6.10 0.42 -4.76
CA VAL A 59 7.35 -0.04 -4.14
C VAL A 59 7.11 -1.33 -3.37
N LEU A 60 6.08 -1.40 -2.52
CA LEU A 60 5.77 -2.60 -1.74
C LEU A 60 5.53 -3.81 -2.63
N THR A 61 4.75 -3.63 -3.72
CA THR A 61 4.46 -4.73 -4.65
C THR A 61 5.72 -5.17 -5.42
N LYS A 62 6.58 -4.23 -5.84
CA LYS A 62 7.88 -4.56 -6.46
C LYS A 62 8.77 -5.35 -5.53
N THR A 63 8.83 -4.94 -4.26
CA THR A 63 9.65 -5.61 -3.24
C THR A 63 9.11 -7.01 -2.93
N ALA A 64 7.80 -7.18 -2.76
CA ALA A 64 7.18 -8.49 -2.58
C ALA A 64 7.46 -9.43 -3.77
N ALA A 65 7.54 -8.88 -4.99
CA ALA A 65 7.88 -9.62 -6.19
C ALA A 65 9.36 -10.05 -6.28
N LEU A 66 10.25 -9.58 -5.40
CA LEU A 66 11.61 -10.11 -5.28
C LEU A 66 11.60 -11.51 -4.65
N TRP A 67 10.66 -11.80 -3.75
CA TRP A 67 10.66 -13.03 -2.96
C TRP A 67 9.82 -14.16 -3.54
N SER A 68 8.90 -13.86 -4.45
CA SER A 68 8.00 -14.86 -5.06
C SER A 68 7.60 -14.46 -6.47
N ASP A 69 7.34 -15.46 -7.32
CA ASP A 69 6.72 -15.27 -8.63
C ASP A 69 5.19 -15.39 -8.59
N HIS A 70 4.65 -15.96 -7.52
CA HIS A 70 3.21 -16.14 -7.33
C HIS A 70 2.49 -14.81 -7.18
N LEU A 71 1.51 -14.53 -8.05
CA LEU A 71 0.79 -13.25 -8.10
C LEU A 71 0.17 -12.87 -6.75
N LEU A 72 -0.53 -13.79 -6.09
CA LEU A 72 -1.16 -13.51 -4.80
C LEU A 72 -0.15 -13.09 -3.72
N VAL A 73 1.05 -13.67 -3.73
CA VAL A 73 2.10 -13.35 -2.74
C VAL A 73 2.61 -11.93 -2.95
N LYS A 74 2.74 -11.51 -4.21
CA LYS A 74 3.15 -10.14 -4.58
C LYS A 74 2.14 -9.09 -4.11
N LEU A 75 0.85 -9.46 -4.13
CA LEU A 75 -0.27 -8.58 -3.80
C LEU A 75 -0.63 -8.55 -2.31
N VAL A 76 -0.05 -9.40 -1.47
CA VAL A 76 -0.36 -9.43 -0.02
C VAL A 76 -0.29 -8.03 0.62
N PRO A 77 0.77 -7.22 0.43
CA PRO A 77 0.82 -5.89 1.04
C PRO A 77 -0.30 -4.97 0.56
N LEU A 78 -0.66 -5.03 -0.74
CA LEU A 78 -1.76 -4.25 -1.30
C LEU A 78 -3.11 -4.71 -0.73
N ILE A 79 -3.34 -6.02 -0.62
CA ILE A 79 -4.57 -6.57 -0.03
C ILE A 79 -4.71 -6.07 1.42
N VAL A 80 -3.62 -6.10 2.19
CA VAL A 80 -3.60 -5.59 3.57
C VAL A 80 -3.90 -4.10 3.62
N TRP A 81 -3.33 -3.30 2.72
CA TRP A 81 -3.64 -1.87 2.59
C TRP A 81 -5.13 -1.64 2.30
N VAL A 82 -5.70 -2.37 1.33
CA VAL A 82 -7.12 -2.24 0.95
C VAL A 82 -8.05 -2.64 2.09
N VAL A 83 -7.76 -3.75 2.78
CA VAL A 83 -8.53 -4.17 3.96
C VAL A 83 -8.44 -3.12 5.06
N GLY A 84 -7.23 -2.60 5.33
CA GLY A 84 -7.02 -1.50 6.27
C GLY A 84 -7.86 -0.27 5.90
N PHE A 85 -7.92 0.09 4.62
CA PHE A 85 -8.68 1.24 4.13
C PHE A 85 -10.18 1.08 4.46
N PHE A 86 -10.76 -0.10 4.20
CA PHE A 86 -12.17 -0.35 4.55
C PHE A 86 -12.41 -0.41 6.06
N VAL A 87 -11.44 -0.88 6.85
CA VAL A 87 -11.50 -0.77 8.32
C VAL A 87 -11.54 0.70 8.74
N LEU A 88 -10.69 1.56 8.17
CA LEU A 88 -10.70 3.01 8.45
C LEU A 88 -12.00 3.68 8.00
N LEU A 89 -12.56 3.25 6.86
CA LEU A 89 -13.76 3.85 6.27
C LEU A 89 -15.05 3.46 7.00
N ILE A 90 -15.15 2.22 7.50
CA ILE A 90 -16.40 1.64 8.01
C ILE A 90 -16.34 1.44 9.52
N ALA A 91 -15.28 0.80 10.03
CA ALA A 91 -15.25 0.32 11.41
C ALA A 91 -14.89 1.42 12.42
N LEU A 92 -14.05 2.40 12.06
CA LEU A 92 -13.71 3.51 12.95
C LEU A 92 -14.83 4.55 13.11
N PRO A 93 -15.54 4.97 12.04
CA PRO A 93 -16.67 5.88 12.19
C PRO A 93 -17.78 5.29 13.07
N ALA A 94 -18.01 3.97 13.02
CA ALA A 94 -18.93 3.28 13.92
C ALA A 94 -18.52 3.36 15.42
N ARG A 95 -17.27 3.72 15.71
CA ARG A 95 -16.71 3.93 17.06
C ARG A 95 -16.53 5.42 17.40
N GLY A 96 -17.04 6.32 16.57
CA GLY A 96 -16.95 7.78 16.78
C GLY A 96 -15.62 8.41 16.37
N ALA A 97 -14.70 7.66 15.77
CA ALA A 97 -13.43 8.17 15.25
C ALA A 97 -13.51 8.32 13.73
N VAL A 98 -13.38 9.55 13.22
CA VAL A 98 -13.38 9.82 11.77
C VAL A 98 -11.95 10.10 11.32
N VAL A 99 -11.37 9.17 10.56
CA VAL A 99 -10.02 9.31 9.99
C VAL A 99 -10.08 9.54 8.48
N LEU A 100 -11.04 8.91 7.79
CA LEU A 100 -11.31 9.15 6.37
C LEU A 100 -12.57 10.01 6.23
N PRO A 101 -12.48 11.25 5.72
CA PRO A 101 -13.64 12.09 5.46
C PRO A 101 -14.50 11.53 4.31
N ALA A 102 -15.80 11.81 4.33
CA ALA A 102 -16.69 11.52 3.20
C ALA A 102 -16.47 12.54 2.07
N SER A 103 -15.38 12.37 1.31
CA SER A 103 -14.97 13.30 0.25
C SER A 103 -14.47 12.56 -1.00
N PRO A 104 -14.45 13.24 -2.16
CA PRO A 104 -13.87 12.68 -3.38
C PRO A 104 -12.39 12.29 -3.23
N LEU A 105 -11.65 12.93 -2.31
CA LEU A 105 -10.26 12.60 -2.02
C LEU A 105 -10.10 11.19 -1.45
N THR A 106 -11.07 10.71 -0.67
CA THR A 106 -11.07 9.35 -0.13
C THR A 106 -11.20 8.31 -1.25
N LEU A 107 -12.03 8.57 -2.26
CA LEU A 107 -12.10 7.73 -3.45
C LEU A 107 -10.83 7.81 -4.28
N LEU A 108 -10.28 9.02 -4.47
CA LEU A 108 -9.03 9.22 -5.20
C LEU A 108 -7.89 8.45 -4.54
N LEU A 109 -7.80 8.47 -3.20
CA LEU A 109 -6.83 7.71 -2.43
C LEU A 109 -6.95 6.21 -2.71
N LEU A 110 -8.17 5.66 -2.67
CA LEU A 110 -8.43 4.25 -2.95
C LEU A 110 -7.96 3.86 -4.36
N PHE A 111 -8.39 4.61 -5.38
CA PHE A 111 -8.03 4.31 -6.77
C PHE A 111 -6.55 4.50 -7.04
N ALA A 112 -5.91 5.52 -6.44
CA ALA A 112 -4.48 5.74 -6.57
C ALA A 112 -3.68 4.62 -5.89
N GLY A 113 -4.05 4.21 -4.68
CA GLY A 113 -3.43 3.07 -3.98
C GLY A 113 -3.55 1.77 -4.76
N LEU A 114 -4.74 1.45 -5.26
CA LEU A 114 -4.97 0.27 -6.12
C LEU A 114 -4.16 0.34 -7.41
N GLY A 115 -4.23 1.46 -8.13
CA GLY A 115 -3.51 1.65 -9.39
C GLY A 115 -2.00 1.52 -9.20
N GLY A 116 -1.47 2.15 -8.15
CA GLY A 116 -0.05 2.06 -7.80
C GLY A 116 0.41 0.66 -7.41
N GLY A 117 -0.39 -0.08 -6.65
CA GLY A 117 -0.07 -1.46 -6.28
C GLY A 117 -0.13 -2.44 -7.44
N VAL A 118 -1.07 -2.26 -8.37
CA VAL A 118 -1.22 -3.18 -9.51
C VAL A 118 -0.24 -2.86 -10.65
N TRP A 119 0.09 -1.58 -10.88
CA TRP A 119 0.95 -1.14 -11.98
C TRP A 119 2.28 -1.92 -12.14
N PRO A 120 3.05 -2.20 -11.08
CA PRO A 120 4.29 -2.97 -11.17
C PRO A 120 4.17 -4.38 -11.73
N LEU A 121 2.96 -4.95 -11.72
CA LEU A 121 2.72 -6.30 -12.24
C LEU A 121 2.79 -6.34 -13.77
N PHE A 122 2.44 -5.25 -14.44
CA PHE A 122 2.44 -5.13 -15.90
C PHE A 122 3.80 -4.69 -16.47
N GLY A 123 4.65 -4.07 -15.65
CA GLY A 123 5.95 -3.54 -16.06
C GLY A 123 7.09 -4.57 -16.14
N ARG A 124 6.82 -5.86 -15.87
CA ARG A 124 7.82 -6.93 -15.99
C ARG A 124 7.80 -7.48 -17.41
N LYS A 125 8.53 -6.84 -18.33
CA LYS A 125 9.07 -7.47 -19.54
C LYS A 125 10.52 -7.85 -19.28
#